data_AF-A0A4S2C1R5-F1
#
_entry.id   AF-A0A4S2C1R5-F1
#
_cell.length_a   1.000
_cell.length_b   1.000
_cell.length_c   1.000
_cell.angle_alpha   90.00
_cell.angle_beta   90.00
_cell.angle_gamma   90.00
#
_symmetry.space_group_name_H-M   'P 1'
#
loop_
_entity.id
_entity.type
_entity.pdbx_description
1 polymer ?
#
loop_
_entity_poly.entity_id
_entity_poly.type
_entity_poly.pdbx_seq_one_letter_code
_entity_poly.pdbx_strand_id
1 'polypeptide(L)'
;FIPKSTNTVKINGAVMVPNTVSYIAGKNIDYYLNQAGGYADNAKKSKKFIVYMNGQVTKVKGSGKKQIEPGCEIIVPGRSKKRTNMGEILGYATSFSSLGMMIASLANLIKK
;
A
#
# COMPACT_ATOMS: atom_id res chain seq x y z
N PHE A 1 8.04 -29.53 -14.78
CA PHE A 1 7.47 -29.02 -13.50
C PHE A 1 5.96 -28.89 -13.71
N ILE A 2 5.15 -29.69 -13.03
CA ILE A 2 3.69 -29.70 -13.23
C ILE A 2 3.09 -28.85 -12.10
N PRO A 3 2.44 -27.70 -12.37
CA PRO A 3 1.84 -26.90 -11.32
C PRO A 3 0.63 -27.64 -10.76
N LYS A 4 0.77 -28.17 -9.54
CA LYS A 4 -0.25 -29.00 -8.86
C LYS A 4 -1.30 -28.16 -8.10
N SER A 5 -1.68 -27.00 -8.62
CA SER A 5 -2.41 -25.98 -7.86
C SER A 5 -3.48 -25.23 -8.67
N THR A 6 -4.20 -25.93 -9.54
CA THR A 6 -5.29 -25.32 -10.31
C THR A 6 -6.43 -24.81 -9.44
N ASN A 7 -6.57 -25.28 -8.19
CA ASN A 7 -7.69 -24.90 -7.32
C ASN A 7 -7.26 -24.27 -5.99
N THR A 8 -6.20 -23.47 -6.00
CA THR A 8 -5.69 -22.76 -4.81
C THR A 8 -5.53 -21.27 -5.07
N VAL A 9 -5.60 -20.46 -4.03
CA VAL A 9 -5.25 -19.04 -4.05
C VAL A 9 -4.03 -18.84 -3.15
N LYS A 10 -2.99 -18.23 -3.70
CA LYS A 10 -1.79 -17.87 -2.94
C LYS A 10 -1.97 -16.49 -2.33
N ILE A 11 -1.54 -16.28 -1.09
CA ILE A 11 -1.66 -15.01 -0.37
C ILE A 11 -0.27 -14.56 0.05
N ASN A 12 0.11 -13.34 -0.32
CA ASN A 12 1.49 -12.86 -0.17
C ASN A 12 1.58 -11.34 0.11
N GLY A 13 2.76 -10.91 0.53
CA GLY A 13 3.08 -9.52 0.85
C GLY A 13 2.91 -9.19 2.33
N ALA A 14 2.38 -8.00 2.63
CA ALA A 14 2.15 -7.47 3.96
C ALA A 14 0.89 -8.08 4.62
N VAL A 15 0.93 -9.39 4.82
CA VAL A 15 -0.04 -10.20 5.60
C VAL A 15 0.67 -10.82 6.80
N MET A 16 -0.08 -11.28 7.80
CA MET A 16 0.54 -11.84 9.03
C MET A 16 1.37 -13.08 8.73
N VAL A 17 0.80 -14.02 7.96
CA VAL A 17 1.47 -15.26 7.54
C VAL A 17 1.15 -15.54 6.07
N PRO A 18 2.12 -15.36 5.14
CA PRO A 18 1.94 -15.76 3.76
C PRO A 18 1.64 -17.25 3.64
N ASN A 19 0.57 -17.61 2.95
CA ASN A 19 0.15 -19.01 2.79
C ASN A 19 -0.61 -19.22 1.47
N THR A 20 -0.86 -20.49 1.16
CA THR A 20 -1.68 -20.90 0.02
C THR A 20 -2.87 -21.66 0.55
N VAL A 21 -4.07 -21.30 0.11
CA VAL A 21 -5.33 -21.90 0.59
C VAL A 21 -6.18 -22.37 -0.58
N SER A 22 -7.10 -23.29 -0.33
CA SER A 22 -8.02 -23.78 -1.35
C SER A 22 -8.92 -22.65 -1.88
N TYR A 23 -9.11 -22.61 -3.19
CA TYR A 23 -10.07 -21.71 -3.82
C TYR A 23 -11.50 -22.16 -3.50
N ILE A 24 -12.32 -21.21 -3.08
CA ILE A 24 -13.75 -21.40 -2.85
C ILE A 24 -14.51 -20.36 -3.65
N ALA A 25 -15.38 -20.84 -4.54
CA ALA A 25 -16.20 -19.99 -5.38
C ALA A 25 -17.05 -19.03 -4.54
N GLY A 26 -17.05 -17.75 -4.94
CA GLY A 26 -17.86 -16.72 -4.33
C GLY A 26 -17.38 -16.21 -2.96
N LYS A 27 -16.21 -16.63 -2.48
CA LYS A 27 -15.53 -15.95 -1.37
C LYS A 27 -14.90 -14.64 -1.85
N ASN A 28 -14.86 -13.66 -0.95
CA ASN A 28 -14.30 -12.34 -1.21
C ASN A 28 -12.82 -12.28 -0.81
N ILE A 29 -12.17 -11.16 -1.12
CA ILE A 29 -10.74 -10.96 -0.83
C ILE A 29 -10.45 -11.10 0.68
N ASP A 30 -11.36 -10.62 1.53
CA ASP A 30 -11.15 -10.58 2.97
C ASP A 30 -11.21 -11.98 3.59
N TYR A 31 -12.02 -12.90 3.04
CA TYR A 31 -11.99 -14.31 3.44
C TYR A 31 -10.58 -14.89 3.32
N TYR A 32 -9.94 -14.72 2.16
CA TYR A 32 -8.60 -15.23 1.91
C TYR A 32 -7.55 -14.54 2.79
N LEU A 33 -7.64 -13.21 2.93
CA LEU A 33 -6.71 -12.47 3.80
C LEU A 33 -6.84 -12.87 5.27
N ASN A 34 -8.04 -13.21 5.74
CA ASN A 34 -8.24 -13.72 7.10
C ASN A 34 -7.61 -15.11 7.29
N GLN A 35 -7.56 -15.96 6.25
CA GLN A 35 -6.82 -17.22 6.33
C GLN A 35 -5.31 -17.02 6.49
N ALA A 36 -4.79 -15.86 6.09
CA ALA A 36 -3.40 -15.46 6.31
C ALA A 36 -3.19 -14.73 7.65
N GLY A 37 -4.17 -14.77 8.56
CA GLY A 37 -4.16 -14.04 9.83
C GLY A 37 -4.48 -12.53 9.69
N GLY A 38 -4.92 -12.10 8.52
CA GLY A 38 -5.21 -10.70 8.22
C GLY A 38 -4.01 -9.92 7.69
N TYR A 39 -4.07 -8.60 7.86
CA TYR A 39 -3.04 -7.67 7.37
C TYR A 39 -1.92 -7.50 8.39
N ALA A 40 -0.67 -7.41 7.93
CA ALA A 40 0.44 -6.96 8.76
C ALA A 40 0.32 -5.46 9.10
N ASP A 41 1.01 -5.01 10.16
CA ASP A 41 0.96 -3.61 10.62
C ASP A 41 1.38 -2.60 9.55
N ASN A 42 2.38 -2.97 8.74
CA ASN A 42 2.88 -2.14 7.66
C ASN A 42 2.05 -2.26 6.36
N ALA A 43 0.88 -2.91 6.37
CA ALA A 43 0.10 -3.15 5.15
C ALA A 43 -0.56 -1.88 4.59
N LYS A 44 -0.55 -1.75 3.25
CA LYS A 44 -1.30 -0.72 2.53
C LYS A 44 -2.66 -1.27 2.08
N LYS A 45 -3.59 -1.39 3.03
CA LYS A 45 -4.95 -1.97 2.86
C LYS A 45 -5.76 -1.41 1.68
N SER A 46 -5.50 -0.16 1.26
CA SER A 46 -6.18 0.51 0.14
C SER A 46 -5.70 0.08 -1.25
N LYS A 47 -4.57 -0.61 -1.36
CA LYS A 47 -4.03 -1.09 -2.63
C LYS A 47 -3.79 -2.59 -2.52
N LYS A 48 -4.74 -3.39 -2.98
CA LYS A 48 -4.64 -4.86 -3.05
C LYS A 48 -4.59 -5.27 -4.50
N PHE A 49 -3.80 -6.29 -4.82
CA PHE A 49 -3.62 -6.77 -6.18
C PHE A 49 -3.91 -8.27 -6.28
N ILE A 50 -4.40 -8.70 -7.43
CA ILE A 50 -4.56 -10.09 -7.82
C ILE A 50 -3.66 -10.31 -9.03
N VAL A 51 -2.76 -11.29 -8.93
CA VAL A 51 -1.89 -11.74 -10.01
C VAL A 51 -2.44 -13.06 -10.52
N TYR A 52 -2.82 -13.12 -11.79
CA TYR A 52 -3.35 -14.33 -12.42
C TYR A 52 -2.22 -15.22 -12.94
N MET A 53 -2.54 -16.48 -13.24
CA MET A 53 -1.56 -17.46 -13.74
C MET A 53 -0.91 -17.02 -15.06
N ASN A 54 -1.60 -16.22 -15.87
CA ASN A 54 -1.08 -15.64 -17.12
C ASN A 54 -0.18 -14.41 -16.88
N GLY A 55 0.10 -14.04 -15.63
CA GLY A 55 0.91 -12.87 -15.25
C GLY A 55 0.15 -11.55 -15.26
N GLN A 56 -1.14 -11.51 -15.62
CA GLN A 56 -1.94 -10.29 -15.53
C GLN A 56 -2.11 -9.85 -14.08
N VAL A 57 -1.95 -8.55 -13.83
CA VAL A 57 -2.14 -7.97 -12.49
C VAL A 57 -3.33 -7.04 -12.51
N THR A 58 -4.30 -7.26 -11.63
CA THR A 58 -5.44 -6.36 -11.46
C THR A 58 -5.53 -5.82 -10.04
N LYS A 59 -5.98 -4.57 -9.93
CA LYS A 59 -6.32 -3.99 -8.62
C LYS A 59 -7.67 -4.55 -8.17
N VAL A 60 -7.76 -4.92 -6.90
CA VAL A 60 -9.02 -5.35 -6.27
C VAL A 60 -10.00 -4.19 -6.26
N LYS A 61 -11.22 -4.41 -6.78
CA LYS A 61 -12.35 -3.48 -6.79
C LYS A 61 -13.46 -4.00 -5.87
N GLY A 62 -14.02 -3.12 -5.03
CA GLY A 62 -15.04 -3.50 -4.06
C GLY A 62 -14.57 -4.66 -3.17
N SER A 63 -15.38 -5.73 -3.10
CA SER A 63 -15.07 -6.94 -2.33
C SER A 63 -14.10 -7.90 -3.04
N GLY A 64 -13.75 -7.69 -4.31
CA GLY A 64 -12.88 -8.57 -5.09
C GLY A 64 -13.46 -9.94 -5.44
N LYS A 65 -14.68 -10.27 -4.99
CA LYS A 65 -15.31 -11.60 -5.14
C LYS A 65 -15.36 -12.11 -6.59
N LYS A 66 -15.58 -11.24 -7.57
CA LYS A 66 -15.66 -11.59 -8.99
C LYS A 66 -14.30 -11.67 -9.70
N GLN A 67 -13.23 -11.26 -9.02
CA GLN A 67 -11.88 -11.17 -9.60
C GLN A 67 -10.97 -12.31 -9.14
N ILE A 68 -11.38 -13.07 -8.11
CA ILE A 68 -10.57 -14.15 -7.56
C ILE A 68 -10.81 -15.39 -8.42
N GLU A 69 -9.74 -15.92 -8.96
CA GLU A 69 -9.74 -17.09 -9.83
C GLU A 69 -8.86 -18.18 -9.23
N PRO A 70 -9.15 -19.46 -9.54
CA PRO A 70 -8.28 -20.55 -9.16
C PRO A 70 -6.85 -20.34 -9.72
N GLY A 71 -5.84 -20.55 -8.87
CA GLY A 71 -4.43 -20.37 -9.22
C GLY A 71 -3.92 -18.94 -9.13
N CYS A 72 -4.75 -17.95 -8.75
CA CYS A 72 -4.30 -16.58 -8.59
C CYS A 72 -3.52 -16.33 -7.29
N GLU A 73 -2.74 -15.25 -7.27
CA GLU A 73 -2.00 -14.76 -6.10
C GLU A 73 -2.55 -13.39 -5.66
N ILE A 74 -3.00 -13.30 -4.41
CA ILE A 74 -3.40 -12.06 -3.77
C ILE A 74 -2.16 -11.43 -3.13
N ILE A 75 -1.82 -10.22 -3.56
CA ILE A 75 -0.68 -9.47 -3.05
C ILE A 75 -1.15 -8.21 -2.31
N VAL A 76 -0.71 -8.10 -1.07
CA VAL A 76 -0.85 -6.87 -0.28
C VAL A 76 0.51 -6.17 -0.21
N PRO A 77 0.70 -4.97 -0.78
CA PRO A 77 1.92 -4.22 -0.66
C PRO A 77 2.05 -3.63 0.76
N GLY A 78 3.30 -3.50 1.21
CA GLY A 78 3.63 -2.68 2.37
C GLY A 78 3.44 -1.19 2.09
N ARG A 79 3.26 -0.40 3.15
CA ARG A 79 3.35 1.06 3.10
C ARG A 79 4.81 1.42 2.86
N SER A 80 5.11 2.09 1.76
CA SER A 80 6.39 2.79 1.64
C SER A 80 6.40 3.91 2.68
N LYS A 81 7.43 3.94 3.54
CA LYS A 81 7.73 5.13 4.32
C LYS A 81 8.08 6.21 3.30
N LYS A 82 7.17 7.16 3.03
CA LYS A 82 7.57 8.41 2.38
C LYS A 82 8.65 8.99 3.28
N ARG A 83 9.89 9.02 2.81
CA ARG A 83 10.91 9.84 3.42
C ARG A 83 10.52 11.28 3.12
N THR A 84 9.61 11.84 3.91
CA THR A 84 9.51 13.29 4.02
C THR A 84 10.85 13.73 4.56
N ASN A 85 11.66 14.31 3.68
CA ASN A 85 12.96 14.81 4.04
C ASN A 85 12.70 16.01 4.98
N MET A 86 12.72 15.75 6.29
CA MET A 86 12.53 16.80 7.29
C MET A 86 13.54 17.93 7.09
N GLY A 87 14.74 17.62 6.57
CA GLY A 87 15.71 18.64 6.19
C GLY A 87 15.24 19.55 5.05
N GLU A 88 14.42 19.06 4.12
CA GLU A 88 13.88 19.84 3.00
C GLU A 88 12.73 20.76 3.49
N ILE A 89 11.84 20.24 4.35
CA ILE A 89 10.79 21.04 4.99
C ILE A 89 11.38 22.11 5.91
N LEU A 90 12.38 21.76 6.74
CA LEU A 90 13.08 22.71 7.60
C LEU A 90 13.89 23.72 6.80
N GLY A 91 14.51 23.31 5.69
CA GLY A 91 15.22 24.21 4.78
C GLY A 91 14.30 25.26 4.17
N TYR A 92 13.11 24.85 3.70
CA TYR A 92 12.10 25.78 3.23
C TYR A 92 11.60 26.69 4.35
N ALA A 93 11.24 26.15 5.52
CA ALA A 93 10.78 26.94 6.66
C ALA A 93 11.80 28.00 7.08
N THR A 94 13.09 27.64 7.12
CA THR A 94 14.18 28.56 7.48
C THR A 94 14.33 29.67 6.44
N SER A 95 14.30 29.33 5.15
CA SER A 95 14.42 30.30 4.05
C SER A 95 13.23 31.28 3.99
N PHE A 96 12.01 30.80 4.24
CA PHE A 96 10.83 31.67 4.34
C PHE A 96 10.86 32.53 5.60
N SER A 97 11.36 32.00 6.72
CA SER A 97 11.47 32.76 7.97
C SER A 97 12.48 33.91 7.88
N SER A 98 13.63 33.69 7.22
CA SER A 98 14.65 34.74 7.04
C SER A 98 14.13 35.88 6.15
N LEU A 99 13.40 35.55 5.07
CA LEU A 99 12.71 36.53 4.25
C LEU A 99 11.67 37.32 5.06
N GLY A 100 10.87 36.64 5.88
CA GLY A 100 9.90 37.29 6.77
C GLY A 100 10.55 38.24 7.79
N MET A 101 11.67 37.83 8.40
CA MET A 101 12.45 38.67 9.32
C MET A 101 13.07 39.88 8.63
N MET A 102 13.58 39.71 7.41
CA MET A 102 14.12 40.82 6.62
C MET A 102 13.02 41.85 6.32
N ILE A 103 11.85 41.40 5.86
CA ILE A 103 10.71 42.27 5.62
C ILE A 103 10.25 42.96 6.91
N ALA A 104 10.17 42.23 8.03
CA ALA A 104 9.80 42.78 9.33
C ALA A 104 10.81 43.83 9.81
N SER A 105 12.11 43.59 9.63
CA SER A 105 13.18 44.55 9.93
C SER A 105 13.03 45.83 9.11
N LEU A 106 12.83 45.71 7.80
CA LEU A 106 12.59 46.86 6.91
C LEU A 106 11.30 47.62 7.29
N ALA A 107 10.22 46.90 7.60
CA ALA A 107 8.97 47.52 8.03
C ALA A 107 9.13 48.29 9.35
N ASN A 108 9.94 47.78 10.29
CA ASN A 108 10.18 48.44 11.57
C ASN A 108 11.03 49.73 11.41
N LEU A 109 11.88 49.79 10.38
CA LEU A 109 12.68 50.97 10.04
C LEU A 109 11.84 52.07 9.36
N ILE A 110 10.84 51.69 8.56
CA ILE A 110 9.95 52.62 7.84
C ILE A 110 8.87 53.20 8.77
N LYS A 111 8.51 52.49 9.85
CA LYS A 111 7.48 52.92 10.81
C LYS A 111 7.97 53.95 11.84
N LYS A 112 9.26 54.33 11.80
CA LYS A 112 9.89 55.35 12.63
C LYS A 112 10.05 56.65 11.85
#